data_AF-A0A0R2TJD9-F1
#
_entry.id   AF-A0A0R2TJD9-F1
#
_cell.length_a   1.000
_cell.length_b   1.000
_cell.length_c   1.000
_cell.angle_alpha   90.00
_cell.angle_beta   90.00
_cell.angle_gamma   90.00
#
_symmetry.space_group_name_H-M   'P 1'
#
loop_
_entity.id
_entity.type
_entity.pdbx_description
1 polymer ?
#
loop_
_entity_poly.entity_id
_entity_poly.type
_entity_poly.pdbx_seq_one_letter_code
_entity_poly.pdbx_strand_id
1 'polypeptide(L)'
;MGNITTRRNCGPETAWAMLTGFFIAIGMMGLTVMLILTAIGSEVAPGPQGFIARGAVWPDATFLFWIFMQAVFSIFGVGMMIQAYRLAEASRVSVFEYVLLPVSAFWGYILWGQLLSWVAIMGMILIAISGLLISLFRPIQA
;
A
#
# COMPACT_ATOMS: atom_id res chain seq x y z
N MET A 1 4.36 -17.51 1.58
CA MET A 1 5.72 -17.87 2.10
C MET A 1 6.28 -16.85 3.12
N GLY A 2 6.04 -15.54 2.96
CA GLY A 2 6.57 -14.52 3.89
C GLY A 2 6.13 -14.68 5.36
N ASN A 3 4.87 -15.03 5.60
CA ASN A 3 4.33 -15.15 6.97
C ASN A 3 4.95 -16.32 7.78
N ILE A 4 5.27 -17.44 7.10
CA ILE A 4 5.94 -18.60 7.72
C ILE A 4 7.41 -18.27 8.02
N THR A 5 8.09 -17.61 7.08
CA THR A 5 9.51 -17.20 7.23
C THR A 5 9.67 -16.18 8.35
N THR A 6 8.78 -15.19 8.41
CA THR A 6 8.74 -14.18 9.46
C THR A 6 8.51 -14.83 10.83
N ARG A 7 7.53 -15.74 10.93
CA ARG A 7 7.26 -16.45 12.19
C ARG A 7 8.45 -17.32 12.65
N ARG A 8 9.15 -17.95 11.72
CA ARG A 8 10.30 -18.84 12.02
C ARG A 8 11.57 -18.06 12.36
N ASN A 9 11.86 -16.99 11.63
CA ASN A 9 13.15 -16.30 11.70
C ASN A 9 13.12 -15.03 12.57
N CYS A 10 11.94 -14.43 12.75
CA CYS A 10 11.77 -13.16 13.48
C CYS A 10 10.80 -13.28 14.65
N GLY A 11 10.41 -14.50 15.05
CA GLY A 11 9.52 -14.74 16.19
C GLY A 11 9.93 -14.08 17.51
N PRO A 12 11.21 -13.98 17.88
CA PRO A 12 11.64 -13.30 19.11
C PRO A 12 11.90 -11.79 18.93
N GLU A 13 11.78 -11.24 17.71
CA GLU A 13 12.06 -9.84 17.45
C GLU A 13 10.92 -8.93 17.87
N THR A 14 11.26 -7.72 18.34
CA THR A 14 10.24 -6.72 18.68
C THR A 14 9.58 -6.16 17.42
N ALA A 15 8.33 -5.72 17.54
CA ALA A 15 7.61 -5.07 16.43
C ALA A 15 8.38 -3.86 15.86
N TRP A 16 9.08 -3.11 16.72
CA TRP A 16 9.94 -1.99 16.32
C TRP A 16 11.14 -2.43 15.48
N ALA A 17 11.81 -3.53 15.85
CA ALA A 17 12.92 -4.08 15.09
C ALA A 17 12.46 -4.53 13.69
N MET A 18 11.32 -5.24 13.61
CA MET A 18 10.74 -5.68 12.35
C MET A 18 10.33 -4.52 11.43
N LEU A 19 9.67 -3.50 11.99
CA LEU A 19 9.24 -2.32 11.25
C LEU A 19 10.44 -1.52 10.71
N THR A 20 11.44 -1.31 11.56
CA THR A 20 12.68 -0.60 11.18
C THR A 20 13.42 -1.35 10.08
N GLY A 21 13.55 -2.67 10.21
CA GLY A 21 14.17 -3.52 9.20
C GLY A 21 13.43 -3.47 7.86
N PHE A 22 12.10 -3.47 7.88
CA PHE A 22 11.28 -3.32 6.67
C PHE A 22 11.53 -1.98 5.97
N PHE A 23 11.46 -0.86 6.70
CA PHE A 23 11.69 0.48 6.11
C PHE A 23 13.13 0.66 5.59
N ILE A 24 14.12 0.14 6.31
CA ILE A 24 15.52 0.14 5.86
C ILE A 24 15.66 -0.69 4.58
N ALA A 25 15.08 -1.90 4.53
CA ALA A 25 15.15 -2.76 3.35
C ALA A 25 14.53 -2.10 2.11
N ILE A 26 13.31 -1.57 2.20
CA ILE A 26 12.68 -0.89 1.06
C ILE A 26 13.41 0.40 0.68
N GLY A 27 13.95 1.13 1.67
CA GLY A 27 14.75 2.33 1.44
C GLY A 27 16.04 2.01 0.69
N MET A 28 16.76 0.96 1.09
CA MET A 28 17.98 0.49 0.42
C MET A 28 17.68 -0.02 -0.99
N MET A 29 16.60 -0.78 -1.18
CA MET A 29 16.18 -1.23 -2.51
C MET A 29 15.85 -0.04 -3.42
N GLY A 30 15.06 0.93 -2.93
CA GLY A 30 14.72 2.14 -3.67
C GLY A 30 15.95 2.97 -4.03
N LEU A 31 16.87 3.16 -3.08
CA LEU A 31 18.13 3.87 -3.31
C LEU A 31 19.02 3.14 -4.32
N THR A 32 19.10 1.82 -4.25
CA THR A 32 19.86 1.01 -5.21
C THR A 32 19.31 1.15 -6.62
N VAL A 33 17.99 1.02 -6.80
CA VAL A 33 17.34 1.20 -8.10
C VAL A 33 17.56 2.62 -8.62
N MET A 34 17.40 3.64 -7.77
CA MET A 34 17.64 5.04 -8.13
C MET A 34 19.09 5.28 -8.60
N LEU A 35 20.08 4.73 -7.90
CA LEU A 35 21.49 4.83 -8.30
C LEU A 35 21.76 4.12 -9.63
N ILE A 36 21.20 2.92 -9.83
CA ILE A 36 21.31 2.20 -11.10
C ILE A 36 20.71 3.01 -12.24
N LEU A 37 19.48 3.53 -12.08
CA LEU A 37 18.81 4.36 -13.08
C LEU A 37 19.59 5.65 -13.39
N THR A 38 20.24 6.22 -12.39
CA THR A 38 21.11 7.39 -12.56
C THR A 38 22.38 7.03 -13.34
N ALA A 39 22.99 5.87 -13.07
CA ALA A 39 24.22 5.44 -13.70
C ALA A 39 24.04 5.03 -15.17
N ILE A 40 22.90 4.39 -15.53
CA ILE A 40 22.62 3.99 -16.92
C ILE A 40 22.28 5.18 -17.83
N GLY A 41 21.83 6.32 -17.27
CA GLY A 41 21.51 7.52 -18.05
C GLY A 41 20.45 7.31 -19.13
N SER A 42 19.38 6.55 -18.82
CA SER A 42 18.32 6.22 -19.77
C SER A 42 17.61 7.46 -20.30
N GLU A 43 17.22 7.46 -21.59
CA GLU A 43 16.38 8.52 -22.15
C GLU A 43 15.00 8.52 -21.48
N VAL A 44 14.68 9.62 -20.80
CA VAL A 44 13.44 9.75 -20.03
C VAL A 44 12.40 10.48 -20.85
N ALA A 45 11.26 9.82 -21.13
CA ALA A 45 10.12 10.47 -21.76
C ALA A 45 9.62 11.68 -20.92
N PRO A 46 9.20 12.78 -21.57
CA PRO A 46 8.69 13.95 -20.87
C PRO A 46 7.41 13.63 -20.09
N GLY A 47 7.19 14.36 -18.99
CA GLY A 47 6.00 14.20 -18.16
C GLY A 47 5.97 12.92 -17.31
N PRO A 48 4.77 12.45 -16.91
CA PRO A 48 4.61 11.30 -16.01
C PRO A 48 5.04 9.95 -16.60
N GLN A 49 5.05 9.83 -17.92
CA GLN A 49 5.32 8.57 -18.63
C GLN A 49 6.75 8.09 -18.44
N GLY A 50 7.71 9.01 -18.25
CA GLY A 50 9.10 8.68 -17.98
C GLY A 50 9.41 8.41 -16.50
N PHE A 51 8.43 8.42 -15.59
CA PHE A 51 8.69 8.34 -14.14
C PHE A 51 9.50 7.09 -13.75
N ILE A 52 9.17 5.92 -14.31
CA ILE A 52 9.80 4.64 -13.96
C ILE A 52 11.27 4.58 -14.38
N ALA A 53 11.65 5.25 -15.47
CA ALA A 53 13.01 5.27 -16.01
C ALA A 53 13.88 6.40 -15.42
N ARG A 54 13.30 7.27 -14.59
CA ARG A 54 13.96 8.47 -14.11
C ARG A 54 14.94 8.15 -12.99
N GLY A 55 16.18 8.64 -13.13
CA GLY A 55 17.20 8.59 -12.08
C GLY A 55 16.89 9.54 -10.91
N ALA A 56 17.92 9.86 -10.11
CA ALA A 56 17.79 10.74 -8.96
C ALA A 56 17.36 12.16 -9.38
N VAL A 57 16.28 12.66 -8.77
CA VAL A 57 15.78 14.02 -8.97
C VAL A 57 15.51 14.66 -7.63
N TRP A 58 15.92 15.92 -7.49
CA TRP A 58 15.64 16.70 -6.30
C TRP A 58 14.15 17.03 -6.22
N PRO A 59 13.51 16.80 -5.06
CA PRO A 59 12.10 17.05 -4.89
C PRO A 59 11.80 18.55 -4.93
N ASP A 60 10.70 18.92 -5.58
CA ASP A 60 10.17 20.28 -5.51
C ASP A 60 9.25 20.46 -4.28
N ALA A 61 8.86 21.70 -3.99
CA ALA A 61 8.00 22.01 -2.85
C ALA A 61 6.62 21.35 -2.95
N THR A 62 6.07 21.23 -4.16
CA THR A 62 4.76 20.60 -4.41
C THR A 62 4.80 19.11 -4.07
N PHE A 63 5.85 18.42 -4.49
CA PHE A 63 6.10 17.01 -4.20
C PHE A 63 6.27 16.79 -2.70
N LEU A 64 7.06 17.62 -2.02
CA LEU A 64 7.23 17.56 -0.57
C LEU A 64 5.91 17.78 0.16
N PHE A 65 5.08 18.72 -0.31
CA PHE A 65 3.75 18.97 0.26
C PHE A 65 2.84 17.73 0.16
N TRP A 66 2.77 17.09 -1.02
CA TRP A 66 1.96 15.89 -1.20
C TRP A 66 2.49 14.69 -0.40
N ILE A 67 3.81 14.50 -0.33
CA ILE A 67 4.40 13.47 0.54
C ILE A 67 4.07 13.71 2.00
N PHE A 68 4.18 14.96 2.47
CA PHE A 68 3.83 15.30 3.84
C PHE A 68 2.37 14.97 4.14
N MET A 69 1.44 15.37 3.25
CA MET A 69 0.03 15.07 3.41
C MET A 69 -0.24 13.56 3.41
N GLN A 70 0.39 12.81 2.50
CA GLN A 70 0.29 11.35 2.43
C GLN A 70 0.81 10.68 3.71
N ALA A 71 1.90 11.18 4.29
CA ALA A 71 2.47 10.67 5.54
C ALA A 71 1.49 10.88 6.71
N VAL A 72 0.89 12.07 6.82
CA VAL A 72 -0.12 12.38 7.85
C VAL A 72 -1.33 11.43 7.75
N PHE A 73 -1.90 11.27 6.55
CA PHE A 73 -3.03 10.36 6.35
C PHE A 73 -2.67 8.89 6.59
N SER A 74 -1.45 8.48 6.25
CA SER A 74 -0.98 7.11 6.49
C SER A 74 -0.82 6.80 7.97
N ILE A 75 -0.25 7.73 8.76
CA ILE A 75 -0.14 7.57 10.21
C ILE A 75 -1.53 7.39 10.82
N PHE A 76 -2.50 8.21 10.38
CA PHE A 76 -3.88 8.12 10.86
C PHE A 76 -4.54 6.79 10.44
N GLY A 77 -4.47 6.44 9.16
CA GLY A 77 -5.06 5.22 8.61
C GLY A 77 -4.47 3.95 9.21
N VAL A 78 -3.14 3.85 9.28
CA VAL A 78 -2.45 2.72 9.90
C VAL A 78 -2.73 2.67 11.40
N GLY A 79 -2.77 3.81 12.09
CA GLY A 79 -3.14 3.89 13.50
C GLY A 79 -4.54 3.34 13.78
N MET A 80 -5.53 3.73 12.97
CA MET A 80 -6.89 3.19 13.04
C MET A 80 -6.94 1.70 12.71
N MET A 81 -6.19 1.26 11.69
CA MET A 81 -6.11 -0.14 11.30
C MET A 81 -5.56 -1.01 12.44
N ILE A 82 -4.49 -0.56 13.11
CA ILE A 82 -3.94 -1.24 14.29
C ILE A 82 -5.01 -1.34 15.39
N GLN A 83 -5.78 -0.28 15.65
CA GLN A 83 -6.85 -0.34 16.64
C GLN A 83 -7.99 -1.29 16.23
N ALA A 84 -8.34 -1.36 14.94
CA ALA A 84 -9.33 -2.31 14.44
C ALA A 84 -8.89 -3.77 14.69
N TYR A 85 -7.62 -4.10 14.45
CA TYR A 85 -7.04 -5.42 14.75
C TYR A 85 -7.02 -5.77 16.24
N ARG A 86 -7.04 -4.77 17.12
CA ARG A 86 -7.12 -4.98 18.58
C ARG A 86 -8.55 -5.20 19.06
N LEU A 87 -9.54 -4.63 18.37
CA LEU A 87 -10.95 -4.64 18.79
C LEU A 87 -11.79 -5.72 18.10
N ALA A 88 -11.36 -6.21 16.93
CA ALA A 88 -12.11 -7.16 16.13
C ALA A 88 -11.25 -8.37 15.70
N GLU A 89 -11.93 -9.47 15.36
CA GLU A 89 -11.26 -10.65 14.78
C GLU A 89 -10.49 -10.27 13.51
N ALA A 90 -9.25 -10.76 13.39
CA ALA A 90 -8.38 -10.48 12.25
C ALA A 90 -9.03 -10.82 10.89
N SER A 91 -9.85 -11.88 10.83
CA SER A 91 -10.60 -12.27 9.63
C SER A 91 -11.67 -11.27 9.21
N ARG A 92 -12.21 -10.49 10.14
CA ARG A 92 -13.15 -9.41 9.83
C ARG A 92 -12.40 -8.18 9.33
N VAL A 93 -11.31 -7.82 10.00
CA VAL A 93 -10.48 -6.67 9.62
C VAL A 93 -9.88 -6.86 8.22
N SER A 94 -9.41 -8.06 7.87
CA SER A 94 -8.87 -8.35 6.55
C SER A 94 -9.88 -8.19 5.41
N VAL A 95 -11.18 -8.33 5.67
CA VAL A 95 -12.22 -8.07 4.65
C VAL A 95 -12.35 -6.57 4.39
N PHE A 96 -12.28 -5.75 5.44
CA PHE A 96 -12.35 -4.29 5.31
C PHE A 96 -11.15 -3.68 4.60
N GLU A 97 -10.00 -4.33 4.60
CA GLU A 97 -8.84 -3.89 3.82
C GLU A 97 -9.18 -3.78 2.32
N TYR A 98 -10.08 -4.61 1.80
CA TYR A 98 -10.49 -4.53 0.39
C TYR A 98 -11.27 -3.26 0.03
N VAL A 99 -11.78 -2.50 1.00
CA VAL A 99 -12.39 -1.17 0.77
C VAL A 99 -11.38 -0.19 0.17
N LEU A 100 -10.08 -0.44 0.32
CA LEU A 100 -9.02 0.35 -0.33
C LEU A 100 -9.20 0.40 -1.85
N LEU A 101 -9.74 -0.66 -2.47
CA LEU A 101 -9.86 -0.77 -3.94
C LEU A 101 -10.85 0.24 -4.51
N PRO A 102 -12.13 0.29 -4.10
CA PRO A 102 -13.06 1.30 -4.57
C PRO A 102 -12.65 2.72 -4.18
N VAL A 103 -12.04 2.91 -3.00
CA VAL A 103 -11.51 4.22 -2.58
C VAL A 103 -10.35 4.67 -3.46
N SER A 104 -9.44 3.76 -3.82
CA SER A 104 -8.35 4.02 -4.76
C SER A 104 -8.88 4.34 -6.16
N ALA A 105 -9.91 3.64 -6.62
CA ALA A 105 -10.57 3.92 -7.90
C ALA A 105 -11.20 5.32 -7.91
N PHE A 106 -11.87 5.70 -6.82
CA PHE A 106 -12.47 7.02 -6.64
C PHE A 106 -11.43 8.16 -6.71
N TRP A 107 -10.33 8.06 -5.96
CA TRP A 107 -9.25 9.05 -6.03
C TRP A 107 -8.51 9.00 -7.37
N GLY A 108 -8.37 7.81 -7.96
CA GLY A 108 -7.87 7.58 -9.31
C GLY A 108 -8.60 8.44 -10.35
N TYR A 109 -9.92 8.43 -10.27
CA TYR A 109 -10.81 9.23 -11.10
C TYR A 109 -10.70 10.73 -10.80
N ILE A 110 -10.74 11.14 -9.53
CA ILE A 110 -10.71 12.57 -9.16
C ILE A 110 -9.39 13.24 -9.54
N LEU A 111 -8.26 12.59 -9.28
CA LEU A 111 -6.94 13.21 -9.46
C LEU A 111 -6.42 13.08 -10.88
N TRP A 112 -6.73 11.98 -11.57
CA TRP A 112 -6.13 11.66 -12.88
C TRP A 112 -7.17 11.38 -13.97
N GLY A 113 -8.47 11.45 -13.69
CA GLY A 113 -9.52 11.13 -14.66
C GLY A 113 -9.53 9.67 -15.11
N GLN A 114 -8.89 8.77 -14.34
CA GLN A 114 -8.77 7.37 -14.71
C GLN A 114 -10.11 6.65 -14.57
N LEU A 115 -10.60 6.11 -15.69
CA LEU A 115 -11.78 5.26 -15.71
C LEU A 115 -11.37 3.80 -15.54
N LEU A 116 -12.16 3.06 -14.75
CA LEU A 116 -11.94 1.63 -14.59
C LEU A 116 -12.50 0.86 -15.80
N SER A 117 -11.77 -0.16 -16.20
CA SER A 117 -12.26 -1.11 -17.18
C SER A 117 -13.43 -1.91 -16.62
N TRP A 118 -14.27 -2.43 -17.51
CA TRP A 118 -15.38 -3.28 -17.11
C TRP A 118 -14.94 -4.51 -16.29
N VAL A 119 -13.79 -5.10 -16.67
CA VAL A 119 -13.20 -6.22 -15.93
C VAL A 119 -12.79 -5.83 -14.52
N ALA A 120 -12.20 -4.64 -14.32
CA ALA A 120 -11.83 -4.16 -12.99
C ALA A 120 -13.06 -3.94 -12.09
N ILE A 121 -14.15 -3.40 -12.65
CA ILE A 121 -15.41 -3.21 -11.94
C ILE A 121 -15.98 -4.57 -11.50
N MET A 122 -16.05 -5.54 -12.41
CA MET A 122 -16.54 -6.89 -12.10
C MET A 122 -15.69 -7.58 -11.03
N GLY A 123 -14.36 -7.43 -11.09
CA GLY A 123 -13.46 -7.94 -10.07
C GLY A 123 -13.71 -7.31 -8.69
N MET A 124 -13.91 -5.99 -8.63
CA MET A 124 -14.23 -5.31 -7.37
C MET A 124 -15.59 -5.74 -6.79
N ILE A 125 -16.61 -5.93 -7.64
CA ILE A 125 -17.92 -6.45 -7.22
C ILE A 125 -17.76 -7.85 -6.61
N LEU A 126 -16.98 -8.72 -7.24
CA LEU A 126 -16.74 -10.08 -6.73
C LEU A 126 -16.04 -10.08 -5.37
N ILE A 127 -15.05 -9.20 -5.18
CA ILE A 127 -14.37 -9.02 -3.89
C ILE A 127 -15.37 -8.51 -2.83
N ALA A 128 -16.21 -7.53 -3.16
CA ALA A 128 -17.22 -7.01 -2.25
C ALA A 128 -18.23 -8.09 -1.83
N ILE A 129 -18.71 -8.91 -2.78
CA ILE A 129 -19.58 -10.05 -2.51
C ILE A 129 -18.86 -11.05 -1.60
N SER A 130 -17.62 -11.44 -1.91
CA SER A 130 -16.84 -12.35 -1.07
C SER A 130 -16.72 -11.84 0.37
N GLY A 131 -16.43 -10.55 0.55
CA GLY A 131 -16.38 -9.91 1.86
C GLY A 131 -17.71 -9.96 2.61
N LEU A 132 -18.82 -9.65 1.94
CA LEU A 132 -20.17 -9.74 2.52
C LEU A 132 -20.51 -11.17 2.96
N LEU A 133 -20.21 -12.17 2.13
CA LEU A 133 -20.44 -13.58 2.47
C LEU A 133 -19.62 -13.99 3.71
N ILE A 134 -18.33 -13.62 3.78
CA ILE A 134 -17.48 -13.93 4.96
C ILE A 134 -18.05 -13.29 6.23
N SER A 135 -18.54 -12.05 6.15
CA SER A 135 -19.15 -11.36 7.30
C SER A 135 -20.49 -11.97 7.72
N LEU A 136 -21.27 -12.51 6.78
CA LEU A 136 -22.60 -13.06 7.05
C LEU A 136 -22.55 -14.51 7.58
N PHE A 137 -21.60 -15.32 7.08
CA PHE A 137 -21.58 -16.77 7.32
C PHE A 137 -20.70 -17.23 8.50
N ARG A 138 -20.02 -16.33 9.22
CA ARG A 138 -19.35 -16.69 10.48
C ARG A 138 -20.24 -16.34 11.69
N PRO A 139 -20.75 -17.33 12.44
CA PRO A 139 -21.44 -17.05 13.70
C PRO A 139 -20.46 -16.39 14.69
N ILE A 140 -20.95 -15.39 15.40
CA ILE A 140 -20.26 -14.67 16.46
C ILE A 140 -19.88 -15.70 17.54
N GLN A 141 -18.63 -16.14 17.57
CA GLN A 141 -18.08 -16.79 18.77
C GLN A 141 -17.66 -15.66 19.71
N ALA A 142 -18.58 -15.31 20.60
CA ALA A 142 -18.34 -14.41 21.72
C ALA A 142 -17.35 -15.03 22.71
#